data_AF-A0A662U7A2-F1
#
_entry.id   AF-A0A662U7A2-F1
#
_cell.length_a   1.000
_cell.length_b   1.000
_cell.length_c   1.000
_cell.angle_alpha   90.00
_cell.angle_beta   90.00
_cell.angle_gamma   90.00
#
_symmetry.space_group_name_H-M   'P 1'
#
loop_
_entity.id
_entity.type
_entity.pdbx_description
1 polymer ?
#
loop_
_entity_poly.entity_id
_entity_poly.type
_entity_poly.pdbx_seq_one_letter_code
_entity_poly.pdbx_strand_id
1 'polypeptide(L)' 'MEELNLLRKGKGCREHPVMDLTKALGRLKPKDKVKIVFNANDIPLEVVNALARIRNVKVAILERKGNVIVVLAEKI' A
#
# COMPACT_ATOMS: atom_id res chain seq x y z
N MET A 1 0.65 -0.18 -15.23
CA MET A 1 1.05 -0.28 -13.81
C MET A 1 -0.02 0.45 -13.02
N GLU A 2 -0.69 -0.26 -12.13
CA GLU A 2 -1.79 0.31 -11.33
C GLU A 2 -1.21 1.17 -10.19
N GLU A 3 -1.84 2.29 -9.85
CA GLU A 3 -1.43 3.15 -8.73
C GLU A 3 -2.57 3.22 -7.70
N LEU A 4 -2.26 2.85 -6.46
CA LEU A 4 -3.13 2.97 -5.30
C LEU A 4 -2.67 4.14 -4.45
N ASN A 5 -3.47 5.22 -4.46
CA ASN A 5 -3.19 6.41 -3.65
C ASN A 5 -4.06 6.42 -2.38
N LEU A 6 -3.46 6.10 -1.25
CA LEU A 6 -4.08 6.06 0.08
C LEU A 6 -4.00 7.40 0.83
N LEU A 7 -3.54 8.49 0.18
CA LEU A 7 -3.44 9.82 0.80
C LEU A 7 -4.81 10.53 0.92
N ARG A 8 -5.79 10.21 0.07
CA ARG A 8 -7.08 10.89 0.04
C ARG A 8 -8.08 10.26 1.02
N LYS A 9 -8.19 10.85 2.22
CA LYS A 9 -9.38 10.69 3.09
C LYS A 9 -10.60 11.30 2.38
N GLY A 10 -11.45 10.48 1.79
CA GLY A 10 -12.78 10.95 1.38
C GLY A 10 -13.57 11.40 2.60
N LYS A 11 -14.23 12.57 2.55
CA LYS A 11 -15.15 13.02 3.61
C LYS A 11 -16.26 11.99 3.79
N GLY A 12 -16.38 11.43 5.00
CA GLY A 12 -17.35 10.39 5.37
C GLY A 12 -16.65 9.11 5.80
N CYS A 13 -17.19 8.41 6.81
CA CYS A 13 -16.67 7.14 7.32
C CYS A 13 -16.42 6.14 6.18
N ARG A 14 -15.20 6.13 5.67
CA ARG A 14 -14.68 5.10 4.80
C ARG A 14 -13.82 4.18 5.63
N GLU A 15 -13.85 2.91 5.29
CA GLU A 15 -13.00 1.87 5.86
C GLU A 15 -11.55 2.39 6.05
N HIS A 16 -10.89 1.98 7.13
CA HIS A 16 -9.51 2.40 7.41
C HIS A 16 -8.61 2.16 6.17
N PRO A 17 -7.65 3.06 5.87
CA PRO A 17 -6.79 2.93 4.68
C PRO A 17 -5.98 1.61 4.64
N VAL A 18 -5.84 0.96 5.80
CA VAL A 18 -5.30 -0.39 5.97
C VAL A 18 -6.18 -1.48 5.31
N MET A 19 -7.50 -1.33 5.31
CA MET A 19 -8.44 -2.23 4.61
C MET A 19 -8.33 -2.07 3.10
N ASP A 20 -8.27 -0.85 2.58
CA ASP A 20 -8.05 -0.60 1.14
C ASP A 20 -6.72 -1.21 0.68
N LEU A 21 -5.65 -0.99 1.45
CA LEU A 21 -4.36 -1.64 1.22
C LEU A 21 -4.49 -3.16 1.20
N THR A 22 -5.20 -3.71 2.18
CA THR A 22 -5.44 -5.15 2.29
C THR A 22 -6.19 -5.72 1.09
N LYS A 23 -7.27 -5.06 0.65
CA LYS A 23 -8.05 -5.44 -0.52
C LYS A 23 -7.21 -5.36 -1.79
N ALA A 24 -6.44 -4.29 -1.97
CA ALA A 24 -5.58 -4.11 -3.13
C ALA A 24 -4.51 -5.21 -3.20
N LEU A 25 -3.79 -5.47 -2.10
CA LEU A 25 -2.80 -6.56 -2.04
C LEU A 25 -3.41 -7.94 -2.27
N GLY A 26 -4.66 -8.15 -1.85
CA GLY A 26 -5.40 -9.40 -2.07
C GLY A 26 -5.86 -9.60 -3.51
N ARG A 27 -6.02 -8.53 -4.30
CA ARG A 27 -6.42 -8.59 -5.71
C ARG A 27 -5.26 -8.80 -6.68
N LEU A 28 -4.01 -8.63 -6.22
CA LEU A 28 -2.83 -8.82 -7.06
C LEU A 28 -2.71 -10.28 -7.52
N LYS A 29 -2.55 -10.48 -8.82
CA LYS A 29 -2.19 -11.79 -9.40
C LYS A 29 -0.66 -11.93 -9.45
N PRO A 30 -0.11 -13.14 -9.62
CA PRO A 30 1.33 -13.35 -9.72
C PRO A 30 1.93 -12.46 -10.81
N LYS A 31 3.07 -11.81 -10.52
CA LYS A 31 3.76 -10.83 -11.40
C LYS A 31 3.05 -9.48 -11.57
N ASP A 32 1.88 -9.25 -10.96
CA ASP A 32 1.30 -7.91 -10.93
C ASP A 32 2.15 -6.98 -10.06
N LYS A 33 2.26 -5.73 -10.52
CA LYS A 33 2.93 -4.64 -9.80
C LYS A 33 1.95 -3.50 -9.59
N VAL A 34 1.80 -3.09 -8.34
CA VAL A 34 1.03 -1.91 -7.95
C VAL A 34 1.93 -0.92 -7.22
N LYS A 35 1.82 0.34 -7.60
CA LYS A 35 2.49 1.42 -6.90
C LYS A 35 1.56 1.92 -5.81
N ILE A 36 2.03 1.97 -4.57
CA ILE A 36 1.23 2.35 -3.41
C ILE A 36 1.81 3.63 -2.83
N VAL A 37 0.97 4.64 -2.66
CA VAL A 37 1.32 5.93 -2.07
C VAL A 37 0.54 6.09 -0.78
N PHE A 38 1.22 6.27 0.35
CA PHE A 38 0.58 6.38 1.66
C PHE A 38 1.32 7.35 2.57
N ASN A 39 0.64 7.83 3.61
CA ASN A 39 1.24 8.65 4.66
C ASN A 39 1.67 7.74 5.82
N ALA A 40 2.93 7.83 6.22
CA ALA A 40 3.52 7.07 7.32
C ALA A 40 2.85 7.32 8.68
N ASN A 41 2.20 8.48 8.87
CA ASN A 41 1.42 8.76 10.08
C ASN A 41 0.07 8.03 10.10
N ASP A 42 -0.52 7.78 8.94
CA ASP A 42 -1.80 7.06 8.83
C ASP A 42 -1.56 5.54 8.77
N ILE A 43 -0.56 5.12 8.00
CA ILE A 43 -0.14 3.71 7.87
C ILE A 43 1.37 3.64 8.03
N PRO A 44 1.88 3.13 9.15
CA PRO A 44 3.30 2.90 9.32
C PRO A 44 3.83 1.93 8.26
N LEU A 45 5.05 2.16 7.78
CA LEU A 45 5.72 1.28 6.81
C LEU A 45 5.78 -0.18 7.30
N GLU A 46 5.93 -0.38 8.62
CA GLU A 46 5.94 -1.71 9.25
C GLU A 46 4.64 -2.47 9.01
N VAL A 47 3.49 -1.78 9.08
CA VAL A 47 2.17 -2.37 8.79
C VAL A 47 2.07 -2.78 7.32
N VAL A 48 2.55 -1.92 6.41
CA VAL A 48 2.57 -2.23 4.97
C VAL A 48 3.42 -3.48 4.70
N ASN A 49 4.62 -3.54 5.28
CA ASN A 49 5.52 -4.69 5.15
C ASN A 49 4.93 -5.96 5.76
N ALA A 50 4.30 -5.88 6.93
CA ALA A 50 3.67 -7.02 7.58
C ALA A 50 2.53 -7.59 6.71
N LEU A 51 1.64 -6.71 6.21
CA LEU A 51 0.53 -7.11 5.35
C LEU A 51 1.00 -7.70 4.02
N ALA A 52 2.05 -7.13 3.44
CA ALA A 52 2.61 -7.64 2.21
C ALA A 52 3.27 -9.01 2.41
N ARG A 53 4.01 -9.20 3.50
CA ARG A 53 4.64 -10.47 3.87
C ARG A 53 3.62 -11.59 4.06
N ILE A 54 2.52 -11.32 4.78
CA ILE A 54 1.42 -12.29 4.98
C ILE A 54 0.82 -12.72 3.63
N ARG A 55 0.85 -11.85 2.62
CA ARG A 55 0.26 -12.10 1.30
C ARG A 55 1.26 -12.51 0.23
N ASN A 56 2.50 -12.86 0.56
CA ASN A 56 3.55 -13.15 -0.43
C ASN A 56 3.71 -12.03 -1.48
N VAL A 57 3.67 -10.78 -1.02
CA VAL A 57 3.92 -9.60 -1.84
C VAL A 57 5.27 -9.01 -1.44
N LYS A 58 6.14 -8.80 -2.42
CA LYS A 58 7.41 -8.10 -2.25
C LYS A 58 7.16 -6.60 -2.31
N VAL A 59 7.66 -5.86 -1.34
CA VAL A 59 7.54 -4.40 -1.30
C VAL A 59 8.93 -3.78 -1.43
N ALA A 60 9.07 -2.82 -2.35
CA ALA A 60 10.28 -2.03 -2.54
C ALA A 60 9.93 -0.56 -2.38
N ILE A 61 10.70 0.19 -1.59
CA ILE A 61 10.50 1.63 -1.43
C ILE A 61 11.05 2.33 -2.68
N LEU A 62 10.20 3.09 -3.36
CA LEU A 62 10.60 3.88 -4.53
C LEU A 62 10.99 5.30 -4.13
N GLU A 63 10.21 5.92 -3.25
CA GLU A 63 10.43 7.31 -2.86
C GLU A 63 9.92 7.56 -1.43
N ARG A 64 10.59 8.47 -0.71
CA ARG A 64 10.14 8.98 0.58
C ARG A 64 10.26 10.50 0.59
N LYS A 65 9.12 11.20 0.70
CA LYS A 65 9.04 12.66 0.80
C LYS A 65 8.37 13.04 2.11
N GLY A 66 9.20 13.31 3.12
CA GLY A 66 8.74 13.56 4.49
C GLY A 66 7.94 12.38 5.04
N ASN A 67 6.65 12.61 5.27
CA ASN A 67 5.72 11.61 5.78
C ASN A 67 5.02 10.81 4.68
N VAL A 68 5.15 11.17 3.41
CA VAL A 68 4.59 10.41 2.30
C VAL A 68 5.63 9.40 1.81
N ILE A 69 5.22 8.13 1.75
CA ILE A 69 6.04 7.02 1.26
C ILE A 69 5.38 6.44 0.02
N VAL A 70 6.22 6.22 -1.01
CA VAL A 70 5.85 5.54 -2.25
C VAL A 70 6.57 4.20 -2.27
N VAL A 71 5.80 3.12 -2.39
CA VAL A 71 6.34 1.77 -2.51
C VAL A 71 5.81 1.09 -3.76
N LEU A 72 6.59 0.17 -4.31
CA LEU A 72 6.19 -0.79 -5.33
C LEU A 72 5.90 -2.12 -4.65
N ALA A 73 4.68 -2.61 -4.79
CA ALA A 73 4.26 -3.91 -4.31
C ALA A 73 4.12 -4.86 -5.51
N GLU A 74 4.82 -5.99 -5.47
CA GLU A 74 4.85 -7.02 -6.51
C GLU A 74 4.48 -8.38 -5.92
N LYS A 75 3.49 -9.06 -6.50
CA LYS A 75 3.10 -10.40 -6.06
C LYS A 75 4.13 -11.43 -6.52
N ILE A 76 4.67 -12.18 -5.57
CA ILE A 76 5.61 -13.28 -5.78
C ILE A 76 4.85 -14.52 -6.28
#